data_AF-A0A5P9RUV2-F1
#
_entry.id   AF-A0A5P9RUV2-F1
#
_cell.length_a   1.000
_cell.length_b   1.000
_cell.length_c   1.000
_cell.angle_alpha   90.00
_cell.angle_beta   90.00
_cell.angle_gamma   90.00
#
_symmetry.space_group_name_H-M   'P 1'
#
loop_
_entity.id
_entity.type
_entity.pdbx_description
1 polymer ?
#
loop_
_entity_poly.entity_id
_entity_poly.type
_entity_poly.pdbx_seq_one_letter_code
_entity_poly.pdbx_strand_id
1 'polypeptide(L)' 'MIIPILTDKSTRLMEMRQYTFQVSPKMRKPDLRRYLEQRFQVKVLAVRKSRPNRMIVRLAESIDLLAYASEKSN' A
#
# COMPACT_ATOMS: atom_id res chain seq x y z
N MET A 1 -1.51 -7.80 10.09
CA MET A 1 -2.56 -7.93 9.07
C MET A 1 -1.94 -7.73 7.69
N ILE A 2 -2.27 -8.60 6.74
CA ILE A 2 -1.85 -8.51 5.33
C ILE A 2 -3.10 -8.34 4.46
N ILE A 3 -3.04 -7.50 3.44
CA ILE A 3 -4.16 -7.22 2.53
C ILE A 3 -3.65 -7.42 1.10
N PRO A 4 -4.32 -8.22 0.25
CA PRO A 4 -3.91 -8.35 -1.14
C PRO A 4 -4.09 -7.02 -1.88
N ILE A 5 -3.14 -6.69 -2.74
CA ILE A 5 -3.26 -5.51 -3.62
C ILE A 5 -3.88 -5.99 -4.93
N LEU A 6 -5.00 -5.39 -5.32
CA LEU A 6 -5.69 -5.66 -6.58
C LEU A 6 -5.44 -4.52 -7.57
N THR A 7 -4.67 -4.82 -8.61
CA THR A 7 -4.30 -3.93 -9.73
C THR A 7 -4.05 -4.81 -10.96
N ASP A 8 -4.11 -4.26 -12.16
CA ASP A 8 -3.83 -5.06 -13.38
C ASP A 8 -2.44 -5.70 -13.34
N LYS A 9 -1.47 -4.96 -12.80
CA LYS A 9 -0.10 -5.46 -12.61
C LYS A 9 -0.05 -6.64 -11.64
N SER A 10 -0.80 -6.61 -10.54
CA SER A 10 -0.81 -7.74 -9.59
C SER A 10 -1.46 -8.98 -10.20
N THR A 11 -2.48 -8.81 -11.03
CA THR A 11 -3.12 -9.92 -11.76
C THR A 11 -2.13 -10.58 -12.72
N ARG A 12 -1.38 -9.79 -13.51
CA ARG A 12 -0.32 -10.31 -14.39
C ARG A 12 0.80 -11.04 -13.61
N LEU A 13 1.17 -10.55 -12.44
CA LEU A 13 2.16 -11.22 -11.58
C LEU A 13 1.63 -12.54 -11.02
N MET A 14 0.34 -12.62 -10.72
CA MET A 14 -0.31 -13.81 -10.19
C MET A 14 -0.32 -14.97 -11.21
N GLU A 15 -0.44 -14.69 -12.50
CA GLU A 15 -0.24 -15.68 -13.58
C GLU A 15 1.16 -16.32 -13.50
N MET A 16 2.17 -15.53 -13.14
CA MET A 16 3.55 -15.98 -12.90
C MET A 16 3.79 -16.50 -11.47
N ARG A 17 2.72 -16.81 -10.71
CA ARG A 17 2.77 -17.28 -9.31
C ARG A 17 3.44 -16.32 -8.34
N GLN A 18 3.39 -15.02 -8.64
CA GLN A 18 3.89 -13.95 -7.78
C GLN A 18 2.74 -13.15 -7.19
N TYR A 19 2.65 -13.12 -5.86
CA TYR A 19 1.56 -12.47 -5.14
C TYR A 19 2.04 -11.20 -4.44
N THR A 20 1.20 -10.17 -4.44
CA THR A 20 1.53 -8.84 -3.89
C THR A 20 0.59 -8.49 -2.74
N PHE A 21 1.15 -8.12 -1.59
CA PHE A 21 0.40 -7.79 -0.39
C PHE A 21 0.85 -6.46 0.19
N GLN A 22 -0.10 -5.70 0.72
CA GLN A 22 0.16 -4.62 1.65
C GLN A 22 0.46 -5.20 3.04
N VAL A 23 1.59 -4.80 3.60
CA VAL A 23 2.14 -5.32 4.85
C VAL A 23 2.50 -4.18 5.80
N SER A 24 2.57 -4.46 7.10
CA SER A 24 3.01 -3.47 8.08
C SER A 24 4.45 -2.99 7.76
N PRO A 25 4.72 -1.67 7.81
CA PRO A 25 6.05 -1.13 7.54
C PRO A 25 7.15 -1.72 8.43
N LYS A 26 6.79 -2.12 9.67
CA LYS A 26 7.71 -2.64 10.70
C LYS A 26 8.20 -4.07 10.44
N MET A 27 7.50 -4.85 9.61
CA MET A 27 7.78 -6.28 9.44
C MET A 27 9.06 -6.54 8.62
N ARG A 28 9.96 -7.41 9.09
CA ARG A 28 11.19 -7.77 8.35
C ARG A 28 10.91 -8.91 7.35
N LYS A 29 11.81 -9.08 6.37
CA LYS A 29 11.67 -10.14 5.34
C LYS A 29 11.61 -11.57 5.92
N PRO A 30 12.44 -11.97 6.91
CA PRO A 30 12.38 -13.33 7.47
C PRO A 30 11.05 -13.60 8.16
N ASP A 31 10.56 -12.63 8.94
CA ASP A 31 9.28 -12.74 9.64
C ASP A 31 8.12 -12.87 8.65
N LEU A 32 8.17 -12.10 7.56
CA LEU A 32 7.17 -12.14 6.49
C LEU A 32 7.09 -13.54 5.86
N ARG A 33 8.26 -14.13 5.59
CA ARG A 33 8.35 -15.46 4.99
C ARG A 33 7.70 -16.50 5.90
N ARG A 34 8.11 -16.55 7.18
CA ARG A 34 7.57 -17.50 8.17
C ARG A 34 6.06 -17.32 8.34
N TYR A 35 5.60 -16.08 8.44
CA TYR A 35 4.18 -15.75 8.59
C TYR A 35 3.36 -16.22 7.38
N LEU A 36 3.83 -16.00 6.16
CA LEU A 36 3.12 -16.43 4.94
C LEU A 36 3.11 -17.96 4.81
N GLU A 37 4.23 -18.61 5.09
CA GLU A 37 4.34 -20.08 5.07
C GLU A 37 3.34 -20.71 6.07
N GLN A 38 3.24 -20.17 7.28
CA GLN A 38 2.29 -20.64 8.31
C GLN A 38 0.83 -20.32 7.96
N ARG A 39 0.53 -19.10 7.50
CA ARG A 39 -0.85 -18.64 7.28
C ARG A 39 -1.53 -19.33 6.10
N PHE A 40 -0.77 -19.65 5.06
CA PHE A 40 -1.26 -20.22 3.81
C PHE A 40 -0.82 -21.66 3.57
N GLN A 41 0.04 -22.22 4.42
CA GLN A 41 0.54 -23.59 4.31
C GLN A 41 1.25 -23.86 2.97
N VAL A 42 2.03 -22.87 2.51
CA VAL A 42 2.76 -22.91 1.24
C VAL A 42 4.26 -22.73 1.47
N LYS A 43 5.08 -23.16 0.50
CA LYS A 43 6.52 -22.88 0.50
C LYS A 43 6.81 -21.60 -0.27
N VAL A 44 7.33 -20.58 0.40
CA VAL A 44 7.71 -19.30 -0.24
C VAL A 44 9.12 -19.44 -0.82
N LEU A 45 9.36 -19.08 -2.07
CA LEU A 45 10.71 -19.15 -2.66
C LEU A 45 11.56 -17.93 -2.30
N ALA A 46 11.03 -16.73 -2.56
CA ALA A 46 11.69 -15.46 -2.31
C ALA A 46 10.66 -14.39 -1.93
N VAL A 47 11.09 -13.38 -1.17
CA VAL A 47 10.24 -12.25 -0.75
C VAL A 47 10.90 -10.94 -1.18
N ARG A 48 10.14 -10.11 -1.89
CA ARG A 48 10.49 -8.72 -2.21
C ARG A 48 9.64 -7.79 -1.36
N LYS A 49 10.27 -6.76 -0.79
CA LYS A 49 9.58 -5.71 0.00
C LYS A 49 10.04 -4.37 -0.55
N SER A 50 9.08 -3.50 -0.86
CA SER A 50 9.32 -2.11 -1.23
C SER A 50 8.44 -1.21 -0.38
N ARG A 51 8.92 0.00 -0.10
CA ARG A 51 8.12 1.08 0.49
C ARG A 51 7.96 2.14 -0.59
N PRO A 52 6.78 2.24 -1.24
CA PRO A 52 6.57 3.28 -2.25
C PRO A 52 6.60 4.65 -1.58
N ASN A 53 7.09 5.66 -2.29
CA ASN A 53 6.97 7.03 -1.82
C ASN A 53 5.49 7.42 -1.80
N ARG A 54 5.04 8.10 -0.74
CA ARG A 54 3.68 8.62 -0.67
C ARG A 54 3.65 9.93 -1.44
N MET A 55 2.82 9.98 -2.48
CA MET A 55 2.52 11.26 -3.11
C MET A 55 1.76 12.12 -2.11
N ILE A 56 2.35 13.25 -1.71
CA ILE A 56 1.69 14.25 -0.87
C ILE A 56 0.92 15.17 -1.81
N VAL A 57 -0.40 15.08 -1.79
CA VAL A 57 -1.28 16.04 -2.49
C VAL A 57 -1.58 17.18 -1.52
N ARG A 58 -1.33 18.43 -1.92
CA ARG A 58 -1.63 19.62 -1.11
C ARG A 58 -3.02 20.12 -1.45
N LEU A 59 -3.94 20.07 -0.48
CA LEU A 59 -5.29 20.63 -0.58
C LEU A 59 -5.33 22.06 -0.02
N ALA A 60 -4.27 22.84 -0.20
CA ALA A 60 -4.15 24.17 0.42
C ALA A 60 -4.94 25.22 -0.38
N GLU A 61 -4.87 25.19 -1.71
CA GLU A 61 -5.42 26.24 -2.55
C GLU A 61 -6.96 26.35 -2.49
N SER A 62 -7.68 25.27 -2.17
CA SER A 62 -9.15 25.30 -2.10
C SER A 62 -9.71 25.75 -0.75
N ILE A 63 -8.97 25.55 0.35
CA ILE A 63 -9.47 25.89 1.70
C ILE A 63 -9.31 27.40 1.94
N ASP A 64 -8.20 27.97 1.49
CA ASP A 64 -7.89 29.39 1.65
C ASP A 64 -8.88 30.28 0.86
N LEU A 65 -9.33 29.83 -0.32
CA LEU A 65 -10.35 30.52 -1.13
C LEU A 65 -11.76 30.46 -0.52
N LEU A 66 -12.13 29.33 0.12
CA LEU A 66 -13.41 29.18 0.82
C LEU A 66 -13.46 30.02 2.10
N ALA A 67 -12.35 30.10 2.84
CA ALA A 67 -12.20 30.98 3.98
C ALA A 67 -12.32 32.45 3.56
N TYR A 68 -11.64 32.86 2.48
CA TYR A 68 -11.70 34.22 1.94
C TYR A 68 -13.10 34.63 1.46
N ALA A 69 -13.85 33.72 0.84
CA ALA A 69 -15.22 34.00 0.37
C ALA A 69 -16.23 34.15 1.53
N SER A 70 -16.02 33.44 2.65
CA SER A 70 -16.88 33.55 3.85
C SER A 70 -16.68 34.87 4.61
N GLU A 71 -15.49 35.46 4.55
CA GLU A 71 -15.15 36.71 5.26
C GLU A 71 -15.69 37.98 4.58
N LYS A 72 -16.03 37.91 3.28
CA LYS A 72 -16.51 39.06 2.49
C LYS A 72 -18.03 39.18 2.36
N SER A 73 -18.80 38.22 2.86
CA SER A 73 -20.28 38.19 2.75
C SER A 73 -21.01 38.72 4.00
N ASN A 74 -20.28 39.23 4.99
CA ASN A 74 -20.81 39.83 6.23
C ASN A 74 -20.47 41.33 6.27
#